data_AF-A0A2R6D6Y3-F1
#
_entry.id   AF-A0A2R6D6Y3-F1
#
_cell.length_a   1.000
_cell.length_b   1.000
_cell.length_c   1.000
_cell.angle_alpha   90.00
_cell.angle_beta   90.00
_cell.angle_gamma   90.00
#
_symmetry.space_group_name_H-M   'P 1'
#
loop_
_entity.id
_entity.type
_entity.pdbx_description
1 polymer ?
#
loop_
_entity_poly.entity_id
_entity_poly.type
_entity_poly.pdbx_seq_one_letter_code
_entity_poly.pdbx_strand_id
1 'polypeptide(L)'
;MLIAAAMAVLVTFATSGGSDHEPTEADYTAETVVASTMNVTYAPETALGEHYGGDVYEETDYERADLRRVSHGPVVTQVADVAMTRVAFDREALGSGTGTERLSRAATEYHDRLDGKLQARLVNVSFRTHVAAVWEPIEGGPILGAAEVGPTPPAGEDVSATTITLSSDVPAVREAAIAAVEEPESQRALEGGGVDRDLTVYRYRRLADALGVDGSDREAFETYLTREGANATAANRLLAGVLAAQLEAYLEPASGPPATGPHGDAAAAAASITTGSVTVTVRTWT
;
A
#
# COMPACT_ATOMS: atom_id res chain seq x y z
N MET A 1 22.65 25.07 -16.98
CA MET A 1 23.22 25.99 -15.98
C MET A 1 22.14 26.21 -14.93
N LEU A 2 22.35 25.68 -13.70
CA LEU A 2 21.54 25.81 -12.47
C LEU A 2 20.06 25.34 -12.59
N ILE A 3 19.52 24.40 -11.81
CA ILE A 3 19.64 24.23 -10.35
C ILE A 3 19.66 22.72 -10.02
N ALA A 4 20.85 22.22 -9.69
CA ALA A 4 21.04 21.15 -8.73
C ALA A 4 21.06 21.82 -7.36
N ALA A 5 20.00 21.66 -6.56
CA ALA A 5 19.91 21.96 -5.12
C ALA A 5 18.44 22.04 -4.71
N ALA A 6 17.80 20.89 -4.49
CA ALA A 6 16.76 20.82 -3.46
C ALA A 6 17.47 20.23 -2.24
N MET A 7 17.73 21.13 -1.30
CA MET A 7 18.68 21.00 -0.20
C MET A 7 18.39 19.79 0.69
N ALA A 8 19.40 18.93 0.82
CA ALA A 8 19.56 18.11 2.00
C ALA A 8 19.80 19.07 3.18
N VAL A 9 18.76 19.34 3.97
CA VAL A 9 18.93 19.93 5.30
C VAL A 9 19.20 18.76 6.24
N LEU A 10 20.44 18.27 6.24
CA LEU A 10 20.96 17.46 7.34
C LEU A 10 21.56 18.46 8.34
N VAL A 11 20.78 18.83 9.36
CA VAL A 11 21.34 19.52 10.53
C VAL A 11 22.15 18.48 11.29
N THR A 12 23.47 18.47 11.08
CA THR A 12 24.40 17.68 11.89
C THR A 12 24.54 18.33 13.26
N PHE A 13 23.82 17.83 14.26
CA PHE A 13 24.23 18.02 15.65
C PHE A 13 25.32 17.01 15.97
N ALA A 14 26.57 17.45 15.86
CA ALA A 14 27.70 16.74 16.44
C ALA A 14 27.72 17.04 17.95
N THR A 15 26.98 16.28 18.76
CA THR A 15 27.19 16.23 20.20
C THR A 15 28.07 15.03 20.52
N SER A 16 29.37 15.32 20.63
CA SER A 16 30.34 14.41 21.25
C SER A 16 30.08 14.36 22.76
N GLY A 17 29.46 13.28 23.24
CA GLY A 17 29.24 12.99 24.66
C GLY A 17 28.30 11.79 24.79
N GLY A 18 28.62 10.81 25.65
CA GLY A 18 27.91 9.52 25.74
C GLY A 18 26.39 9.66 25.65
N SER A 19 25.80 8.95 24.68
CA SER A 19 24.40 9.11 24.27
C SER A 19 23.46 8.43 25.27
N ASP A 20 23.04 9.18 26.29
CA ASP A 20 21.75 8.92 26.91
C ASP A 20 20.67 9.10 25.83
N HIS A 21 19.78 8.12 25.67
CA HIS A 21 18.70 8.14 24.70
C HIS A 21 17.77 9.35 24.95
N GLU A 22 17.62 10.25 23.97
CA GLU A 22 16.76 11.42 24.10
C GLU A 22 15.34 11.15 23.56
N PRO A 23 14.26 11.34 24.36
CA PRO A 23 12.88 11.07 23.95
C PRO A 23 12.40 11.86 22.72
N THR A 24 13.05 12.99 22.41
CA THR A 24 12.70 13.88 21.30
C THR A 24 13.30 13.48 19.96
N GLU A 25 14.20 12.48 19.91
CA GLU A 25 14.88 12.05 18.68
C GLU A 25 13.90 11.59 17.59
N ALA A 26 12.83 10.88 17.98
CA ALA A 26 11.84 10.39 17.04
C ALA A 26 11.06 11.53 16.38
N ASP A 27 10.72 12.59 17.13
CA ASP A 27 9.98 13.74 16.59
C ASP A 27 10.79 14.53 15.56
N TYR A 28 12.07 14.83 15.86
CA TYR A 28 12.97 15.47 14.89
C TYR A 28 13.23 14.61 13.66
N THR A 29 13.35 13.29 13.86
CA THR A 29 13.52 12.35 12.75
C THR A 29 12.27 12.30 11.89
N ALA A 30 11.09 12.25 12.50
CA ALA A 30 9.84 12.31 11.78
C ALA A 30 9.69 13.59 10.96
N GLU A 31 9.99 14.77 11.54
CA GLU A 31 9.97 16.03 10.80
C GLU A 31 10.93 16.00 9.60
N THR A 32 12.12 15.42 9.79
CA THR A 32 13.11 15.25 8.72
C THR A 32 12.61 14.32 7.62
N VAL A 33 12.03 13.18 7.97
CA VAL A 33 11.51 12.18 7.01
C VAL A 33 10.28 12.72 6.27
N VAL A 34 9.45 13.54 6.93
CA VAL A 34 8.32 14.27 6.32
C VAL A 34 8.80 15.33 5.32
N ALA A 35 9.83 16.11 5.67
CA ALA A 35 10.35 17.15 4.77
C ALA A 35 11.23 16.59 3.65
N SER A 36 11.80 15.39 3.83
CA SER A 36 12.74 14.80 2.90
C SER A 36 12.03 14.19 1.69
N THR A 37 12.30 14.74 0.51
CA THR A 37 11.80 14.22 -0.76
C THR A 37 12.80 13.22 -1.36
N MET A 38 12.30 12.16 -1.98
CA MET A 38 13.13 11.27 -2.78
C MET A 38 12.46 10.84 -4.08
N ASN A 39 13.30 10.40 -5.02
CA ASN A 39 12.84 9.74 -6.23
C ASN A 39 13.14 8.26 -6.10
N VAL A 40 12.17 7.39 -6.36
CA VAL A 40 12.39 5.95 -6.41
C VAL A 40 12.07 5.47 -7.81
N THR A 41 13.07 4.82 -8.44
CA THR A 41 12.91 4.21 -9.76
C THR A 41 12.76 2.71 -9.56
N TYR A 42 11.72 2.14 -10.14
CA TYR A 42 11.38 0.72 -10.02
C TYR A 42 10.79 0.22 -11.34
N ALA A 43 10.62 -1.09 -11.47
CA ALA A 43 9.92 -1.71 -12.59
C ALA A 43 8.88 -2.71 -12.03
N PRO A 44 7.76 -2.97 -12.72
CA PRO A 44 6.81 -4.00 -12.30
C PRO A 44 7.11 -5.35 -12.98
N GLU A 45 8.39 -5.69 -13.17
CA GLU A 45 8.83 -6.88 -13.91
C GLU A 45 8.24 -8.15 -13.30
N THR A 46 8.37 -8.31 -11.98
CA THR A 46 7.87 -9.48 -11.26
C THR A 46 6.35 -9.67 -11.42
N ALA A 47 5.58 -8.58 -11.39
CA ALA A 47 4.13 -8.64 -11.51
C ALA A 47 3.68 -9.00 -12.93
N LEU A 48 4.36 -8.45 -13.93
CA LEU A 48 4.04 -8.75 -15.33
C LEU A 48 4.53 -10.13 -15.73
N GLY A 49 5.65 -10.60 -15.19
CA GLY A 49 6.07 -11.98 -15.37
C GLY A 49 5.04 -12.97 -14.83
N GLU A 50 4.45 -12.70 -13.67
CA GLU A 50 3.32 -13.50 -13.14
C GLU A 50 2.06 -13.38 -14.02
N HIS A 51 1.77 -12.20 -14.56
CA HIS A 51 0.64 -11.99 -15.49
C HIS A 51 0.75 -12.84 -16.76
N TYR A 52 1.95 -12.94 -17.34
CA TYR A 52 2.20 -13.70 -18.57
C TYR A 52 2.61 -15.16 -18.32
N GLY A 53 2.96 -15.52 -17.08
CA GLY A 53 3.39 -16.87 -16.71
C GLY A 53 4.86 -17.16 -17.05
N GLY A 54 5.71 -16.14 -17.17
CA GLY A 54 7.09 -16.27 -17.66
C GLY A 54 7.91 -15.00 -17.46
N ASP A 55 9.07 -14.91 -18.12
CA ASP A 55 9.84 -13.68 -18.16
C ASP A 55 9.12 -12.64 -19.06
N VAL A 56 8.88 -11.44 -18.54
CA VAL A 56 8.11 -10.42 -19.28
C VAL A 56 8.76 -10.04 -20.62
N TYR A 57 10.09 -10.10 -20.73
CA TYR A 57 10.83 -9.77 -21.94
C TYR A 57 10.81 -10.91 -22.98
N GLU A 58 10.50 -12.13 -22.56
CA GLU A 58 10.32 -13.27 -23.46
C GLU A 58 8.88 -13.35 -23.99
N GLU A 59 7.91 -12.93 -23.16
CA GLU A 59 6.48 -13.02 -23.46
C GLU A 59 5.92 -11.76 -24.15
N THR A 60 6.69 -10.66 -24.21
CA THR A 60 6.25 -9.38 -24.76
C THR A 60 7.35 -8.67 -25.56
N ASP A 61 6.96 -7.69 -26.35
CA ASP A 61 7.89 -6.78 -27.04
C ASP A 61 8.37 -5.62 -26.14
N TYR A 62 8.16 -5.70 -24.82
CA TYR A 62 8.57 -4.63 -23.91
C TYR A 62 10.08 -4.57 -23.74
N GLU A 63 10.59 -3.35 -23.66
CA GLU A 63 11.96 -3.08 -23.23
C GLU A 63 12.00 -2.66 -21.76
N ARG A 64 13.19 -2.77 -21.13
CA ARG A 64 13.41 -2.26 -19.75
C ARG A 64 12.97 -0.80 -19.58
N ALA A 65 13.06 -0.01 -20.64
CA ALA A 65 12.66 1.38 -20.63
C ALA A 65 11.13 1.56 -20.47
N ASP A 66 10.33 0.64 -21.02
CA ASP A 66 8.86 0.69 -20.98
C ASP A 66 8.32 0.35 -19.58
N LEU A 67 9.05 -0.51 -18.87
CA LEU A 67 8.72 -0.93 -17.52
C LEU A 67 9.18 0.06 -16.45
N ARG A 68 10.06 1.00 -16.80
CA ARG A 68 10.66 1.94 -15.84
C ARG A 68 9.63 2.93 -15.32
N ARG A 69 9.36 2.85 -14.01
CA ARG A 69 8.52 3.79 -13.27
C ARG A 69 9.35 4.64 -12.34
N VAL A 70 8.86 5.84 -12.05
CA VAL A 70 9.47 6.76 -11.10
C VAL A 70 8.39 7.31 -10.17
N SER A 71 8.58 7.12 -8.88
CA SER A 71 7.81 7.78 -7.83
C SER A 71 8.61 8.95 -7.27
N HIS A 72 7.92 10.04 -6.98
CA HIS A 72 8.48 11.28 -6.47
C HIS A 72 7.64 11.76 -5.29
N GLY A 73 8.28 12.04 -4.15
CA GLY A 73 7.55 12.62 -3.02
C GLY A 73 8.30 12.53 -1.70
N PRO A 74 7.68 13.01 -0.62
CA PRO A 74 8.18 12.80 0.74
C PRO A 74 8.40 11.32 1.05
N VAL A 75 9.38 11.00 1.90
CA VAL A 75 9.64 9.60 2.30
C VAL A 75 8.42 9.00 2.97
N VAL A 76 7.80 9.71 3.92
CA VAL A 76 6.60 9.23 4.62
C VAL A 76 5.45 8.92 3.68
N THR A 77 5.23 9.75 2.66
CA THR A 77 4.20 9.53 1.64
C THR A 77 4.51 8.30 0.82
N GLN A 78 5.78 8.12 0.40
CA GLN A 78 6.16 6.94 -0.37
C GLN A 78 6.04 5.64 0.43
N VAL A 79 6.34 5.64 1.74
CA VAL A 79 6.12 4.45 2.59
C VAL A 79 4.62 4.18 2.74
N ALA A 80 3.79 5.21 2.88
CA ALA A 80 2.34 5.06 2.87
C ALA A 80 1.81 4.53 1.54
N ASP A 81 2.29 5.01 0.39
CA ASP A 81 1.94 4.49 -0.93
C ASP A 81 2.30 3.01 -1.07
N VAL A 82 3.47 2.60 -0.54
CA VAL A 82 3.86 1.19 -0.51
C VAL A 82 2.89 0.37 0.34
N ALA A 83 2.45 0.88 1.49
CA ALA A 83 1.45 0.18 2.32
C ALA A 83 0.12 0.01 1.57
N MET A 84 -0.35 1.06 0.89
CA MET A 84 -1.57 1.06 0.08
C MET A 84 -1.49 0.15 -1.15
N THR A 85 -0.29 -0.09 -1.67
CA THR A 85 -0.08 -0.99 -2.82
C THR A 85 0.24 -2.43 -2.40
N ARG A 86 0.54 -2.68 -1.12
CA ARG A 86 0.83 -4.01 -0.56
C ARG A 86 -0.31 -4.55 0.31
N VAL A 87 -1.54 -4.10 0.05
CA VAL A 87 -2.73 -4.57 0.75
C VAL A 87 -2.85 -6.09 0.65
N ALA A 88 -3.14 -6.69 1.79
CA ALA A 88 -3.36 -8.11 1.98
C ALA A 88 -4.77 -8.35 2.52
N PHE A 89 -5.39 -9.43 2.05
CA PHE A 89 -6.72 -9.88 2.43
C PHE A 89 -6.60 -11.20 3.17
N ASP A 90 -7.08 -11.26 4.40
CA ASP A 90 -7.32 -12.52 5.10
C ASP A 90 -8.57 -13.18 4.50
N ARG A 91 -8.34 -14.16 3.62
CA ARG A 91 -9.40 -14.86 2.91
C ARG A 91 -10.19 -15.79 3.80
N GLU A 92 -9.58 -16.27 4.88
CA GLU A 92 -10.25 -17.11 5.86
C GLU A 92 -11.23 -16.27 6.68
N ALA A 93 -10.79 -15.11 7.17
CA ALA A 93 -11.66 -14.17 7.87
C ALA A 93 -12.80 -13.63 6.98
N LEU A 94 -12.56 -13.42 5.68
CA LEU A 94 -13.59 -12.99 4.71
C LEU A 94 -14.47 -14.14 4.18
N GLY A 95 -14.17 -15.39 4.55
CA GLY A 95 -14.88 -16.56 4.02
C GLY A 95 -14.70 -16.77 2.51
N SER A 96 -13.69 -16.15 1.89
CA SER A 96 -13.41 -16.25 0.45
C SER A 96 -12.38 -17.33 0.11
N GLY A 97 -11.77 -17.98 1.10
CA GLY A 97 -10.74 -19.01 0.91
C GLY A 97 -9.93 -19.30 2.17
N THR A 98 -8.67 -19.72 2.00
CA THR A 98 -7.75 -20.00 3.11
C THR A 98 -6.51 -19.13 3.03
N GLY A 99 -6.03 -18.63 4.17
CA GLY A 99 -4.79 -17.86 4.28
C GLY A 99 -4.92 -16.41 3.79
N THR A 100 -3.78 -15.76 3.60
CA THR A 100 -3.71 -14.34 3.24
C THR A 100 -3.26 -14.16 1.79
N GLU A 101 -3.98 -13.33 1.02
CA GLU A 101 -3.65 -13.00 -0.37
C GLU A 101 -3.24 -11.53 -0.51
N ARG A 102 -2.10 -11.26 -1.17
CA ARG A 102 -1.61 -9.88 -1.40
C ARG A 102 -2.03 -9.38 -2.78
N LEU A 103 -2.59 -8.17 -2.86
CA LEU A 103 -3.13 -7.61 -4.10
C LEU A 103 -2.10 -7.39 -5.20
N SER A 104 -0.88 -6.97 -4.85
CA SER A 104 0.10 -6.58 -5.85
C SER A 104 1.51 -6.97 -5.45
N ARG A 105 2.17 -7.71 -6.34
CA ARG A 105 3.62 -7.90 -6.31
C ARG A 105 4.38 -6.76 -6.98
N ALA A 106 3.70 -5.91 -7.75
CA ALA A 106 4.34 -4.78 -8.44
C ALA A 106 4.95 -3.78 -7.45
N ALA A 107 4.42 -3.74 -6.23
CA ALA A 107 4.92 -2.91 -5.15
C ALA A 107 6.15 -3.49 -4.43
N THR A 108 6.51 -4.76 -4.68
CA THR A 108 7.68 -5.37 -4.04
C THR A 108 8.96 -4.69 -4.48
N GLU A 109 9.16 -4.51 -5.78
CA GLU A 109 10.34 -3.80 -6.29
C GLU A 109 10.35 -2.33 -5.87
N TYR A 110 9.18 -1.67 -5.81
CA TYR A 110 9.09 -0.30 -5.28
C TYR A 110 9.53 -0.22 -3.82
N HIS A 111 9.05 -1.15 -2.98
CA HIS A 111 9.40 -1.26 -1.57
C HIS A 111 10.90 -1.51 -1.35
N ASP A 112 11.48 -2.50 -2.04
CA ASP A 112 12.90 -2.85 -1.89
C ASP A 112 13.82 -1.69 -2.31
N ARG A 113 13.42 -0.95 -3.37
CA ARG A 113 14.16 0.23 -3.84
C ARG A 113 14.02 1.41 -2.89
N LEU A 114 12.85 1.59 -2.27
CA LEU A 114 12.62 2.62 -1.26
C LEU A 114 13.45 2.34 0.00
N ASP A 115 13.42 1.10 0.51
CA ASP A 115 14.20 0.67 1.67
C ASP A 115 15.71 0.88 1.44
N GLY A 116 16.24 0.35 0.33
CA GLY A 116 17.66 0.52 -0.01
C GLY A 116 18.07 1.99 -0.15
N LYS A 117 17.19 2.86 -0.66
CA LYS A 117 17.47 4.31 -0.75
C LYS A 117 17.43 5.00 0.61
N LEU A 118 16.49 4.63 1.48
CA LEU A 118 16.43 5.15 2.84
C LEU A 118 17.69 4.75 3.62
N GLN A 119 18.04 3.47 3.60
CA GLN A 119 19.24 2.97 4.28
C GLN A 119 20.51 3.66 3.78
N ALA A 120 20.67 3.83 2.46
CA ALA A 120 21.82 4.54 1.88
C ALA A 120 21.92 6.02 2.33
N ARG A 121 20.79 6.67 2.61
CA ARG A 121 20.76 8.05 3.14
C ARG A 121 21.12 8.12 4.62
N LEU A 122 20.86 7.05 5.38
CA LEU A 122 21.02 7.01 6.83
C LEU A 122 22.37 6.45 7.32
N VAL A 123 23.25 5.99 6.41
CA VAL A 123 24.55 5.37 6.76
C VAL A 123 25.44 6.24 7.68
N ASN A 124 25.26 7.56 7.67
CA ASN A 124 26.05 8.50 8.48
C ASN A 124 25.25 9.21 9.58
N VAL A 125 24.04 8.74 9.91
CA VAL A 125 23.23 9.30 10.99
C VAL A 125 23.60 8.60 12.30
N SER A 126 23.67 9.36 13.39
CA SER A 126 24.10 8.87 14.71
C SER A 126 23.07 7.96 15.40
N PHE A 127 21.86 7.89 14.87
CA PHE A 127 20.76 7.06 15.34
C PHE A 127 20.24 6.18 14.20
N ARG A 128 19.75 4.99 14.54
CA ARG A 128 19.10 4.10 13.58
C ARG A 128 17.63 4.49 13.47
N THR A 129 17.04 4.30 12.29
CA THR A 129 15.65 4.69 12.01
C THR A 129 14.90 3.56 11.36
N HIS A 130 13.66 3.37 11.79
CA HIS A 130 12.69 2.46 11.21
C HIS A 130 11.41 3.24 10.94
N VAL A 131 10.85 3.10 9.74
CA VAL A 131 9.58 3.72 9.37
C VAL A 131 8.61 2.63 8.96
N ALA A 132 7.49 2.54 9.65
CA ALA A 132 6.41 1.62 9.34
C ALA A 132 5.17 2.42 8.92
N ALA A 133 4.50 2.03 7.85
CA ALA A 133 3.19 2.53 7.49
C ALA A 133 2.18 1.39 7.54
N VAL A 134 1.02 1.66 8.15
CA VAL A 134 -0.10 0.74 8.29
C VAL A 134 -1.36 1.43 7.80
N TRP A 135 -2.02 0.81 6.83
CA TRP A 135 -3.38 1.13 6.41
C TRP A 135 -4.27 -0.04 6.82
N GLU A 136 -5.19 0.23 7.73
CA GLU A 136 -6.05 -0.78 8.32
C GLU A 136 -7.44 -0.17 8.47
N PRO A 137 -8.35 -0.42 7.51
CA PRO A 137 -9.68 0.18 7.51
C PRO A 137 -10.53 -0.23 8.71
N ILE A 138 -10.28 -1.41 9.25
CA ILE A 138 -10.93 -1.96 10.45
C ILE A 138 -9.79 -2.50 11.31
N GLU A 139 -9.60 -1.95 12.52
CA GLU A 139 -8.53 -2.36 13.44
C GLU A 139 -8.54 -3.87 13.70
N GLY A 140 -7.44 -4.60 13.53
CA GLY A 140 -7.44 -6.06 13.62
C GLY A 140 -8.33 -6.78 12.61
N GLY A 141 -8.77 -6.07 11.57
CA GLY A 141 -9.69 -6.55 10.56
C GLY A 141 -9.01 -7.40 9.47
N PRO A 142 -9.79 -7.87 8.49
CA PRO A 142 -9.30 -8.79 7.48
C PRO A 142 -8.50 -8.14 6.35
N ILE A 143 -8.33 -6.81 6.37
CA ILE A 143 -7.66 -6.05 5.31
C ILE A 143 -6.55 -5.22 5.93
N LEU A 144 -5.31 -5.48 5.50
CA LEU A 144 -4.13 -4.81 6.02
C LEU A 144 -3.19 -4.42 4.88
N GLY A 145 -2.92 -3.13 4.75
CA GLY A 145 -1.80 -2.59 3.99
C GLY A 145 -0.64 -2.28 4.94
N ALA A 146 0.53 -2.86 4.71
CA ALA A 146 1.70 -2.61 5.56
C ALA A 146 2.98 -2.46 4.74
N ALA A 147 3.82 -1.53 5.16
CA ALA A 147 5.14 -1.30 4.61
C ALA A 147 6.11 -0.93 5.74
N GLU A 148 7.29 -1.52 5.73
CA GLU A 148 8.34 -1.23 6.71
C GLU A 148 9.66 -0.96 5.98
N VAL A 149 10.35 0.12 6.34
CA VAL A 149 11.65 0.47 5.76
C VAL A 149 12.64 0.81 6.87
N GLY A 150 13.90 0.47 6.65
CA GLY A 150 14.96 0.53 7.65
C GLY A 150 15.01 -0.72 8.54
N PRO A 151 16.10 -0.87 9.33
CA PRO A 151 16.27 -2.01 10.22
C PRO A 151 15.16 -2.11 11.27
N THR A 152 14.92 -3.30 11.83
CA THR A 152 14.03 -3.45 12.99
C THR A 152 14.79 -3.08 14.27
N PRO A 153 14.18 -2.35 15.22
CA PRO A 153 14.78 -2.09 16.52
C PRO A 153 15.18 -3.40 17.24
N PRO A 154 16.43 -3.53 17.72
CA PRO A 154 16.87 -4.67 18.51
C PRO A 154 16.07 -4.83 19.81
N ALA A 155 15.99 -6.06 20.29
CA ALA A 155 15.37 -6.32 21.59
C ALA A 155 16.25 -5.77 22.72
N GLY A 156 15.68 -4.90 23.56
CA GLY A 156 16.32 -4.37 24.76
C GLY A 156 17.03 -3.03 24.59
N GLU A 157 16.93 -2.38 23.44
CA GLU A 157 17.34 -0.99 23.26
C GLU A 157 16.20 -0.03 23.61
N ASP A 158 16.55 1.17 24.08
CA ASP A 158 15.58 2.24 24.32
C ASP A 158 15.11 2.80 22.97
N VAL A 159 13.80 2.75 22.75
CA VAL A 159 13.17 3.14 21.48
C VAL A 159 12.27 4.34 21.70
N SER A 160 12.52 5.39 20.93
CA SER A 160 11.59 6.51 20.78
C SER A 160 10.72 6.27 19.55
N ALA A 161 9.43 6.58 19.66
CA ALA A 161 8.48 6.39 18.57
C ALA A 161 7.53 7.59 18.47
N THR A 162 7.24 8.00 17.24
CA THR A 162 6.26 9.05 16.94
C THR A 162 5.39 8.62 15.77
N THR A 163 4.14 9.07 15.75
CA THR A 163 3.11 8.62 14.81
C THR A 163 2.52 9.79 14.04
N ILE A 164 2.37 9.62 12.74
CA ILE A 164 1.82 10.60 11.80
C ILE A 164 0.64 9.96 11.08
N THR A 165 -0.50 10.64 11.04
CA THR A 165 -1.63 10.23 10.21
C THR A 165 -1.60 10.98 8.89
N LEU A 166 -1.53 10.23 7.79
CA LEU A 166 -1.61 10.77 6.43
C LEU A 166 -3.00 10.48 5.86
N SER A 167 -3.55 11.41 5.07
CA SER A 167 -4.72 11.11 4.25
C SER A 167 -4.33 10.13 3.14
N SER A 168 -5.11 9.07 2.94
CA SER A 168 -4.97 8.20 1.78
C SER A 168 -5.79 8.75 0.61
N ASP A 169 -5.38 8.42 -0.61
CA ASP A 169 -6.16 8.74 -1.82
C ASP A 169 -7.49 7.95 -1.91
N VAL A 170 -7.70 6.96 -1.04
CA VAL A 170 -9.00 6.27 -0.90
C VAL A 170 -9.98 7.19 -0.18
N PRO A 171 -11.12 7.55 -0.79
CA PRO A 171 -12.08 8.45 -0.15
C PRO A 171 -12.68 7.83 1.13
N ALA A 172 -12.82 8.66 2.16
CA ALA A 172 -13.35 8.26 3.47
C ALA A 172 -14.88 8.04 3.50
N VAL A 173 -15.61 8.38 2.43
CA VAL A 173 -17.09 8.37 2.40
C VAL A 173 -17.61 7.52 1.25
N ARG A 174 -18.62 6.69 1.53
CA ARG A 174 -19.27 5.78 0.57
C ARG A 174 -19.63 6.43 -0.78
N GLU A 175 -20.19 7.65 -0.79
CA GLU A 175 -20.51 8.35 -2.05
C GLU A 175 -19.27 8.77 -2.83
N ALA A 176 -18.22 9.22 -2.14
CA ALA A 176 -16.95 9.57 -2.76
C ALA A 176 -16.18 8.32 -3.23
N ALA A 177 -16.28 7.20 -2.52
CA ALA A 177 -15.75 5.92 -2.94
C ALA A 177 -16.48 5.38 -4.19
N ILE A 178 -17.80 5.57 -4.29
CA ILE A 178 -18.59 5.25 -5.49
C ILE A 178 -18.22 6.17 -6.66
N ALA A 179 -17.92 7.45 -6.41
CA ALA A 179 -17.42 8.36 -7.45
C ALA A 179 -15.98 8.02 -7.88
N ALA A 180 -15.12 7.59 -6.95
CA ALA A 180 -13.76 7.11 -7.26
C ALA A 180 -13.75 5.77 -7.99
N VAL A 181 -14.80 4.94 -7.83
CA VAL A 181 -15.03 3.75 -8.66
C VAL A 181 -15.19 4.11 -10.16
N GLU A 182 -15.48 5.37 -10.49
CA GLU A 182 -15.39 5.93 -11.84
C GLU A 182 -13.98 6.45 -12.17
N GLU A 183 -12.93 5.72 -11.77
CA GLU A 183 -11.52 6.06 -12.01
C GLU A 183 -11.25 6.21 -13.53
N PRO A 184 -11.08 7.43 -14.06
CA PRO A 184 -10.85 7.63 -15.48
C PRO A 184 -9.46 7.12 -15.89
N GLU A 185 -8.53 6.93 -14.96
CA GLU A 185 -7.22 6.34 -15.26
C GLU A 185 -7.31 4.84 -15.51
N SER A 186 -8.07 4.11 -14.68
CA SER A 186 -8.28 2.67 -14.86
C SER A 186 -9.02 2.38 -16.16
N GLN A 187 -10.04 3.17 -16.49
CA GLN A 187 -10.75 3.02 -17.78
C GLN A 187 -9.81 3.27 -18.96
N ARG A 188 -9.06 4.39 -18.96
CA ARG A 188 -8.11 4.70 -20.04
C ARG A 188 -7.03 3.62 -20.19
N ALA A 189 -6.53 3.08 -19.08
CA ALA A 189 -5.55 2.02 -19.11
C ALA A 189 -6.12 0.73 -19.74
N LEU A 190 -7.35 0.34 -19.40
CA LEU A 190 -8.01 -0.84 -19.96
C LEU A 190 -8.30 -0.72 -21.47
N GLU A 191 -8.73 0.46 -21.93
CA GLU A 191 -8.96 0.77 -23.36
C GLU A 191 -7.67 0.88 -24.17
N GLY A 192 -6.59 1.26 -23.48
CA GLY A 192 -5.25 1.43 -24.02
C GLY A 192 -4.56 0.11 -24.39
N GLY A 193 -3.23 0.12 -24.27
CA GLY A 193 -2.39 -1.04 -24.49
C GLY A 193 -1.07 -0.85 -23.77
N GLY A 194 -0.15 -1.80 -23.93
CA GLY A 194 1.14 -1.71 -23.29
C GLY A 194 1.10 -2.00 -21.79
N VAL A 195 2.21 -1.67 -21.13
CA VAL A 195 2.48 -1.94 -19.71
C VAL A 195 1.37 -1.43 -18.78
N ASP A 196 0.81 -0.25 -19.03
CA ASP A 196 -0.25 0.32 -18.18
C ASP A 196 -1.52 -0.52 -18.20
N ARG A 197 -1.91 -1.02 -19.37
CA ARG A 197 -3.06 -1.91 -19.51
C ARG A 197 -2.82 -3.21 -18.76
N ASP A 198 -1.69 -3.86 -18.99
CA ASP A 198 -1.44 -5.20 -18.45
C ASP A 198 -1.27 -5.17 -16.94
N LEU A 199 -0.66 -4.12 -16.41
CA LEU A 199 -0.58 -3.91 -14.96
C LEU A 199 -1.97 -3.65 -14.36
N THR A 200 -2.84 -2.92 -15.07
CA THR A 200 -4.22 -2.67 -14.64
C THR A 200 -5.03 -3.97 -14.63
N VAL A 201 -4.96 -4.77 -15.70
CA VAL A 201 -5.61 -6.09 -15.79
C VAL A 201 -5.07 -7.03 -14.71
N TYR A 202 -3.75 -7.06 -14.49
CA TYR A 202 -3.13 -7.85 -13.41
C TYR A 202 -3.71 -7.48 -12.05
N ARG A 203 -3.76 -6.19 -11.70
CA ARG A 203 -4.30 -5.72 -10.41
C ARG A 203 -5.77 -6.10 -10.23
N TYR A 204 -6.58 -5.93 -11.28
CA TYR A 204 -7.98 -6.34 -11.28
C TYR A 204 -8.14 -7.84 -11.04
N ARG A 205 -7.40 -8.69 -11.76
CA ARG A 205 -7.45 -10.14 -11.60
C ARG A 205 -7.00 -10.58 -10.21
N ARG A 206 -5.92 -10.00 -9.68
CA ARG A 206 -5.44 -10.31 -8.32
C ARG A 206 -6.45 -9.93 -7.25
N LEU A 207 -7.14 -8.81 -7.40
CA LEU A 207 -8.24 -8.43 -6.50
C LEU A 207 -9.42 -9.39 -6.62
N ALA A 208 -9.79 -9.79 -7.84
CA ALA A 208 -10.83 -10.80 -8.05
C ALA A 208 -10.46 -12.16 -7.42
N ASP A 209 -9.20 -12.59 -7.55
CA ASP A 209 -8.68 -13.80 -6.91
C ASP A 209 -8.73 -13.72 -5.38
N ALA A 210 -8.32 -12.59 -4.80
CA ALA A 210 -8.34 -12.36 -3.35
C ALA A 210 -9.76 -12.38 -2.78
N LEU A 211 -10.71 -11.82 -3.53
CA LEU A 211 -12.13 -11.84 -3.18
C LEU A 211 -12.83 -13.16 -3.54
N GLY A 212 -12.16 -14.10 -4.20
CA GLY A 212 -12.75 -15.38 -4.58
C GLY A 212 -13.85 -15.26 -5.64
N VAL A 213 -13.75 -14.30 -6.56
CA VAL A 213 -14.72 -14.12 -7.66
C VAL A 213 -14.62 -15.30 -8.63
N ASP A 214 -15.71 -16.06 -8.74
CA ASP A 214 -15.81 -17.28 -9.55
C ASP A 214 -17.11 -17.32 -10.40
N GLY A 215 -17.31 -18.42 -11.11
CA GLY A 215 -18.52 -18.69 -11.89
C GLY A 215 -18.88 -17.60 -12.91
N SER A 216 -20.17 -17.28 -12.98
CA SER A 216 -20.70 -16.28 -13.91
C SER A 216 -20.19 -14.87 -13.65
N ASP A 217 -19.89 -14.54 -12.39
CA ASP A 217 -19.34 -13.24 -12.02
C ASP A 217 -17.91 -13.09 -12.54
N ARG A 218 -17.12 -14.17 -12.49
CA ARG A 218 -15.79 -14.21 -13.12
C ARG A 218 -15.87 -14.04 -14.64
N GLU A 219 -16.80 -14.72 -15.31
CA GLU A 219 -16.95 -14.60 -16.76
C GLU A 219 -17.33 -13.18 -17.19
N ALA A 220 -18.28 -12.56 -16.48
CA ALA A 220 -18.65 -11.16 -16.70
C ALA A 220 -17.46 -10.22 -16.42
N PHE A 221 -16.73 -10.46 -15.32
CA PHE A 221 -15.57 -9.69 -14.93
C PHE A 221 -14.47 -9.71 -15.98
N GLU A 222 -14.08 -10.88 -16.51
CA GLU A 222 -13.05 -10.98 -17.54
C GLU A 222 -13.44 -10.24 -18.82
N THR A 223 -14.74 -10.21 -19.15
CA THR A 223 -15.24 -9.43 -20.29
C THR A 223 -14.94 -7.93 -20.12
N TYR A 224 -15.10 -7.39 -18.90
CA TYR A 224 -14.81 -5.98 -18.59
C TYR A 224 -13.32 -5.61 -18.67
N LEU A 225 -12.42 -6.59 -18.65
CA LEU A 225 -10.98 -6.37 -18.75
C LEU A 225 -10.44 -6.51 -20.18
N THR A 226 -11.24 -7.08 -21.09
CA THR A 226 -10.88 -7.10 -22.52
C THR A 226 -10.80 -5.67 -23.06
N ARG A 227 -9.98 -5.47 -24.09
CA ARG A 227 -9.86 -4.14 -24.70
C ARG A 227 -11.17 -3.67 -25.32
N GLU A 228 -11.92 -4.58 -25.95
CA GLU A 228 -13.20 -4.27 -26.60
C GLU A 228 -14.35 -4.11 -25.60
N GLY A 229 -14.29 -4.80 -24.46
CA GLY A 229 -15.29 -4.75 -23.39
C GLY A 229 -14.91 -3.87 -22.20
N ALA A 230 -13.83 -3.08 -22.31
CA ALA A 230 -13.23 -2.32 -21.22
C ALA A 230 -14.28 -1.53 -20.44
N ASN A 231 -14.49 -1.89 -19.17
CA ASN A 231 -15.47 -1.25 -18.30
C ASN A 231 -15.01 -1.29 -16.85
N ALA A 232 -14.08 -0.38 -16.50
CA ALA A 232 -13.54 -0.23 -15.16
C ALA A 232 -14.65 0.02 -14.13
N THR A 233 -15.67 0.81 -14.48
CA THR A 233 -16.81 1.08 -13.59
C THR A 233 -17.59 -0.19 -13.25
N ALA A 234 -17.85 -1.06 -14.23
CA ALA A 234 -18.54 -2.33 -13.98
C ALA A 234 -17.66 -3.31 -13.20
N ALA A 235 -16.38 -3.43 -13.55
CA ALA A 235 -15.41 -4.24 -12.82
C ALA A 235 -15.30 -3.81 -11.35
N ASN A 236 -15.13 -2.51 -11.09
CA ASN A 236 -15.08 -1.94 -9.75
C ASN A 236 -16.38 -2.14 -8.98
N ARG A 237 -17.54 -1.97 -9.61
CA ARG A 237 -18.84 -2.19 -8.96
C ARG A 237 -19.03 -3.64 -8.54
N LEU A 238 -18.62 -4.60 -9.39
CA LEU A 238 -18.67 -6.03 -9.07
C LEU A 238 -17.77 -6.34 -7.88
N LEU A 239 -16.50 -5.94 -7.93
CA LEU A 239 -15.53 -6.19 -6.86
C LEU A 239 -15.94 -5.52 -5.54
N ALA A 240 -16.43 -4.29 -5.59
CA ALA A 240 -16.94 -3.58 -4.42
C ALA A 240 -18.18 -4.26 -3.83
N GLY A 241 -19.07 -4.79 -4.67
CA GLY A 241 -20.24 -5.55 -4.22
C GLY A 241 -19.86 -6.84 -3.49
N VAL A 242 -18.91 -7.60 -4.04
CA VAL A 242 -18.39 -8.82 -3.41
C VAL A 242 -17.71 -8.51 -2.08
N LEU A 243 -16.82 -7.52 -2.05
CA LEU A 243 -16.14 -7.10 -0.83
C LEU A 243 -17.13 -6.61 0.23
N ALA A 244 -18.14 -5.81 -0.15
CA ALA A 244 -19.15 -5.33 0.77
C ALA A 244 -19.92 -6.49 1.42
N ALA A 245 -20.32 -7.50 0.65
CA ALA A 245 -21.01 -8.67 1.17
C ALA A 245 -20.12 -9.49 2.13
N GLN A 246 -18.83 -9.64 1.83
CA GLN A 246 -17.87 -10.32 2.70
C GLN A 246 -17.64 -9.56 4.01
N LEU A 247 -17.49 -8.23 3.95
CA LEU A 247 -17.35 -7.40 5.14
C LEU A 247 -18.64 -7.37 5.97
N GLU A 248 -19.82 -7.35 5.34
CA GLU A 248 -21.10 -7.46 6.05
C GLU A 248 -21.18 -8.80 6.79
N ALA A 249 -20.83 -9.92 6.15
CA ALA A 249 -20.80 -11.23 6.79
C ALA A 249 -19.74 -11.33 7.92
N TYR A 250 -18.60 -10.66 7.76
CA TYR A 250 -17.55 -10.60 8.77
C TYR A 250 -17.99 -9.80 10.01
N LEU A 251 -18.66 -8.66 9.81
CA LEU A 251 -19.14 -7.79 10.89
C LEU A 251 -20.43 -8.31 11.54
N GLU A 252 -21.28 -8.99 10.77
CA GLU A 252 -22.54 -9.59 11.19
C GLU A 252 -22.54 -11.11 10.94
N PRO A 253 -21.73 -11.89 11.67
CA PRO A 253 -21.73 -13.33 11.51
C PRO A 253 -23.11 -13.91 11.90
N ALA A 254 -23.51 -15.00 11.24
CA ALA A 254 -24.81 -15.67 11.47
C ALA A 254 -25.05 -16.11 12.93
N SER A 255 -23.98 -16.20 13.72
CA SER A 255 -23.97 -16.42 15.17
C SER A 255 -24.54 -15.25 16.00
N GLY A 256 -24.82 -14.11 15.37
CA GLY A 256 -25.06 -12.82 15.99
C GLY A 256 -23.75 -12.04 16.22
N PRO A 257 -23.78 -10.70 16.30
CA PRO A 257 -22.60 -9.90 16.60
C PRO A 257 -22.02 -10.34 17.95
N PRO A 258 -20.70 -10.54 18.06
CA PRO A 258 -20.10 -10.88 19.34
C PRO A 258 -20.40 -9.76 20.35
N ALA A 259 -21.11 -10.08 21.44
CA ALA A 259 -21.51 -9.12 22.48
C ALA A 259 -20.34 -8.31 23.07
N THR A 260 -19.10 -8.77 22.86
CA THR A 260 -17.84 -8.16 23.29
C THR A 260 -16.70 -8.39 22.28
N GLY A 261 -16.98 -8.39 20.97
CA GLY A 261 -15.92 -8.40 19.95
C GLY A 261 -15.14 -7.08 19.93
N PRO A 262 -13.93 -7.03 19.34
CA PRO A 262 -13.12 -5.80 19.26
C PRO A 262 -13.86 -4.61 18.61
N HIS A 263 -14.92 -4.87 17.84
CA HIS A 263 -15.70 -3.84 17.12
C HIS A 263 -17.12 -3.61 17.66
N GLY A 264 -17.54 -4.28 18.73
CA GLY A 264 -18.90 -4.17 19.26
C GLY A 264 -19.97 -4.72 18.29
N ASP A 265 -21.02 -3.94 18.04
CA ASP A 265 -22.04 -4.26 17.03
C ASP A 265 -21.65 -3.73 15.63
N ALA A 266 -22.36 -4.15 14.60
CA ALA A 266 -22.04 -3.76 13.22
C ALA A 266 -22.16 -2.26 12.95
N ALA A 267 -23.00 -1.53 13.70
CA ALA A 267 -23.11 -0.08 13.57
C ALA A 267 -21.87 0.61 14.17
N ALA A 268 -21.36 0.12 15.30
CA ALA A 268 -20.11 0.58 15.89
C ALA A 268 -18.90 0.23 14.99
N ALA A 269 -18.89 -0.98 14.42
CA ALA A 269 -17.86 -1.40 13.49
C ALA A 269 -17.84 -0.56 12.22
N ALA A 270 -19.02 -0.32 11.61
CA ALA A 270 -19.16 0.57 10.45
C ALA A 270 -18.75 2.01 10.77
N ALA A 271 -19.04 2.51 11.97
CA ALA A 271 -18.60 3.82 12.43
C ALA A 271 -17.09 3.91 12.67
N SER A 272 -16.42 2.77 12.94
CA SER A 272 -14.96 2.69 13.12
C SER A 272 -14.17 2.54 11.82
N ILE A 273 -14.84 2.41 10.66
CA ILE A 273 -14.14 2.20 9.39
C ILE A 273 -13.35 3.47 8.99
N THR A 274 -12.04 3.34 8.85
CA THR A 274 -11.11 4.42 8.47
C THR A 274 -10.40 4.09 7.16
N THR A 275 -11.12 4.17 6.04
CA THR A 275 -10.50 3.93 4.72
C THR A 275 -9.57 5.05 4.27
N GLY A 276 -9.76 6.26 4.81
CA GLY A 276 -9.14 7.50 4.33
C GLY A 276 -7.80 7.88 4.97
N SER A 277 -7.21 7.02 5.79
CA SER A 277 -6.00 7.37 6.55
C SER A 277 -4.99 6.24 6.62
N VAL A 278 -3.71 6.58 6.44
CA VAL A 278 -2.57 5.70 6.70
C VAL A 278 -1.85 6.19 7.94
N THR A 279 -1.54 5.28 8.86
CA THR A 279 -0.77 5.57 10.06
C THR A 279 0.70 5.26 9.79
N VAL A 280 1.57 6.26 9.92
CA VAL A 280 3.02 6.11 9.76
C VAL A 280 3.69 6.27 11.12
N THR A 281 4.42 5.25 11.57
CA THR A 281 5.20 5.25 12.80
C THR A 281 6.69 5.34 12.48
N VAL A 282 7.36 6.35 13.01
CA VAL A 282 8.81 6.52 12.93
C VAL A 282 9.41 6.12 14.28
N ARG A 283 10.36 5.18 14.28
CA ARG A 283 11.08 4.71 15.46
C ARG A 283 12.57 5.02 15.34
N THR A 284 13.17 5.47 16.43
CA THR A 284 14.61 5.74 16.55
C THR A 284 15.20 5.09 17.79
N TRP A 285 16.47 4.69 17.69
CA TRP A 285 17.22 4.06 18.78
C TRP A 285 18.73 4.19 18.57
N THR A 286 19.51 3.92 19.61
CA THR A 286 20.97 4.07 19.69
C THR A 286 21.67 2.82 20.20
#